data_AF-A0AA39MIE5-F1
#
_entry.id   AF-A0AA39MIE5-F1
#
_cell.length_a   1.000
_cell.length_b   1.000
_cell.length_c   1.000
_cell.angle_alpha   90.00
_cell.angle_beta   90.00
_cell.angle_gamma   90.00
#
_symmetry.space_group_name_H-M   'P 1'
#
loop_
_entity.id
_entity.type
_entity.pdbx_description
1 polymer ?
#
loop_
_entity_poly.entity_id
_entity_poly.type
_entity_poly.pdbx_seq_one_letter_code
_entity_poly.pdbx_strand_id
1 'polypeptide(L)'
;MKRIQIHQNLPQTPKPCKYFDLISGTSTGGLIAIMLGRLKMSTEDALQNYNRISSVVFSAENKKPFYSDGKFKATTLEKEVKNVVRWAGYSDDQKLLDPNAGRNSKGNVYVPYRDIKPLTNSDSFVCSMTGINLQSPQRFRTYQGLPNQAARATTAAPTFFKAIKIVGPGGFGPDYVDAGLGFNNPTKEVRDEAKELFSSNRCIGVFLSIGMGHPGPSGFWQPKGIEKVLPLELIRVLQHITTDCESVADELAKEYGGDGVYFWFNVLHGAEGVYLDEWKKMSEVMAHTASYLRGLEASTQIDRVVACLDPSERASQGRIGRYLETSFFAFSSLEGHPSQDGRLFCAS
;
A
#
# COMPACT_ATOMS: atom_id res chain seq x y z
N MET A 1 -4.84 -5.52 -13.40
CA MET A 1 -4.45 -6.92 -13.73
C MET A 1 -5.41 -7.63 -14.66
N LYS A 2 -6.72 -7.72 -14.38
CA LYS A 2 -7.69 -8.36 -15.32
C LYS A 2 -7.66 -7.79 -16.74
N ARG A 3 -7.55 -6.46 -16.90
CA ARG A 3 -7.39 -5.87 -18.24
C ARG A 3 -6.08 -6.26 -18.94
N ILE A 4 -5.00 -6.45 -18.19
CA ILE A 4 -3.73 -6.97 -18.73
C ILE A 4 -3.91 -8.41 -19.23
N GLN A 5 -4.62 -9.25 -18.47
CA GLN A 5 -4.94 -10.61 -18.89
C GLN A 5 -5.64 -10.62 -20.25
N ILE A 6 -6.65 -9.78 -20.42
CA ILE A 6 -7.40 -9.66 -21.68
C ILE A 6 -6.51 -9.09 -22.78
N HIS A 7 -5.82 -7.98 -22.52
CA HIS A 7 -4.96 -7.28 -23.46
C HIS A 7 -3.86 -8.18 -24.04
N GLN A 8 -3.22 -8.98 -23.19
CA GLN A 8 -2.13 -9.87 -23.57
C GLN A 8 -2.56 -11.31 -23.86
N ASN A 9 -3.87 -11.58 -23.87
CA ASN A 9 -4.45 -12.90 -24.09
C ASN A 9 -3.83 -14.00 -23.18
N LEU A 10 -3.70 -13.71 -21.89
CA LEU A 10 -3.08 -14.60 -20.92
C LEU A 10 -4.09 -15.63 -20.37
N PRO A 11 -3.67 -16.88 -20.10
CA PRO A 11 -4.56 -17.93 -19.61
C PRO A 11 -5.08 -17.66 -18.19
N GLN A 12 -4.38 -16.83 -17.41
CA GLN A 12 -4.74 -16.49 -16.04
C GLN A 12 -4.37 -15.04 -15.71
N THR A 13 -5.04 -14.45 -14.71
CA THR A 13 -4.72 -13.11 -14.23
C THR A 13 -3.24 -13.04 -13.83
N PRO A 14 -2.45 -12.13 -14.42
CA PRO A 14 -1.05 -11.99 -14.04
C PRO A 14 -0.90 -11.42 -12.63
N LYS A 15 0.15 -11.87 -11.93
CA LYS A 15 0.53 -11.34 -10.61
C LYS A 15 1.14 -9.94 -10.74
N PRO A 16 0.79 -8.97 -9.88
CA PRO A 16 1.38 -7.62 -9.92
C PRO A 16 2.91 -7.64 -9.87
N CYS A 17 3.49 -8.60 -9.15
CA CYS A 17 4.95 -8.68 -9.01
C CYS A 17 5.72 -9.03 -10.30
N LYS A 18 5.01 -9.26 -11.42
CA LYS A 18 5.60 -9.45 -12.75
C LYS A 18 5.63 -8.16 -13.59
N TYR A 19 4.93 -7.13 -13.13
CA TYR A 19 4.70 -5.89 -13.88
C TYR A 19 5.25 -4.67 -13.17
N PHE A 20 5.37 -4.73 -11.84
CA PHE A 20 5.89 -3.65 -11.01
C PHE A 20 7.24 -4.03 -10.40
N ASP A 21 8.23 -3.16 -10.52
CA ASP A 21 9.57 -3.33 -9.95
C ASP A 21 9.64 -3.00 -8.48
N LEU A 22 8.83 -2.04 -8.04
CA LEU A 22 8.75 -1.60 -6.66
C LEU A 22 7.28 -1.49 -6.25
N ILE A 23 6.92 -2.15 -5.16
CA ILE A 23 5.59 -2.06 -4.56
C ILE A 23 5.73 -1.60 -3.11
N SER A 24 5.04 -0.52 -2.75
CA SER A 24 5.06 0.03 -1.40
C SER A 24 3.68 0.39 -0.90
N GLY A 25 3.57 0.56 0.42
CA GLY A 25 2.36 0.98 1.06
C GLY A 25 2.58 1.45 2.49
N THR A 26 1.65 2.27 2.96
CA THR A 26 1.54 2.71 4.35
C THR A 26 0.31 2.08 5.00
N SER A 27 0.39 1.78 6.29
CA SER A 27 -0.71 1.18 7.05
C SER A 27 -1.22 -0.13 6.43
N THR A 28 -2.53 -0.29 6.25
CA THR A 28 -3.12 -1.44 5.54
C THR A 28 -2.63 -1.58 4.11
N GLY A 29 -2.29 -0.47 3.44
CA GLY A 29 -1.60 -0.47 2.15
C GLY A 29 -0.26 -1.19 2.21
N GLY A 30 0.45 -1.11 3.34
CA GLY A 30 1.69 -1.86 3.59
C GLY A 30 1.47 -3.38 3.66
N LEU A 31 0.37 -3.83 4.28
CA LEU A 31 0.00 -5.26 4.25
C LEU A 31 -0.25 -5.74 2.82
N ILE A 32 -0.95 -4.94 2.02
CA ILE A 32 -1.24 -5.25 0.61
C ILE A 32 0.05 -5.28 -0.20
N ALA A 33 0.96 -4.32 0.02
CA ALA A 33 2.28 -4.28 -0.63
C ALA A 33 3.13 -5.52 -0.32
N ILE A 34 3.12 -5.98 0.93
CA ILE A 34 3.77 -7.24 1.34
C ILE A 34 3.16 -8.43 0.59
N MET A 35 1.82 -8.55 0.55
CA MET A 35 1.16 -9.67 -0.12
C MET A 35 1.43 -9.70 -1.64
N LEU A 36 1.23 -8.57 -2.33
CA LEU A 36 1.36 -8.48 -3.78
C LEU A 36 2.81 -8.51 -4.25
N GLY A 37 3.72 -7.83 -3.54
CA GLY A 37 5.12 -7.72 -3.91
C GLY A 37 5.95 -8.85 -3.34
N ARG A 38 6.10 -8.86 -2.00
CA ARG A 38 7.03 -9.76 -1.30
C ARG A 38 6.59 -11.22 -1.35
N LEU A 39 5.33 -11.48 -1.04
CA LEU A 39 4.75 -12.83 -1.03
C LEU A 39 4.26 -13.27 -2.42
N LYS A 40 4.37 -12.38 -3.42
CA LYS A 40 4.04 -12.66 -4.84
C LYS A 40 2.65 -13.26 -5.01
N MET A 41 1.67 -12.76 -4.26
CA MET A 41 0.28 -13.21 -4.34
C MET A 41 -0.41 -12.67 -5.60
N SER A 42 -1.45 -13.36 -6.05
CA SER A 42 -2.40 -12.77 -7.00
C SER A 42 -3.22 -11.66 -6.31
N THR A 43 -3.89 -10.83 -7.10
CA THR A 43 -4.80 -9.81 -6.56
C THR A 43 -5.95 -10.44 -5.77
N GLU A 44 -6.45 -11.59 -6.23
CA GLU A 44 -7.53 -12.35 -5.62
C GLU A 44 -7.09 -12.96 -4.27
N ASP A 45 -5.91 -13.61 -4.23
CA ASP A 45 -5.38 -14.19 -2.98
C ASP A 45 -5.10 -13.10 -1.93
N ALA A 46 -4.53 -11.97 -2.35
CA ALA A 46 -4.24 -10.86 -1.44
C ALA A 46 -5.53 -10.26 -0.87
N LEU A 47 -6.59 -10.12 -1.68
CA LEU A 47 -7.90 -9.65 -1.21
C LEU A 47 -8.52 -10.62 -0.19
N GLN A 48 -8.50 -11.93 -0.47
CA GLN A 48 -9.03 -12.94 0.45
C GLN A 48 -8.28 -12.94 1.79
N ASN A 49 -6.95 -12.91 1.75
CA ASN A 49 -6.13 -12.85 2.94
C ASN A 49 -6.32 -11.54 3.72
N TYR A 50 -6.47 -10.40 3.02
CA TYR A 50 -6.79 -9.12 3.66
C TYR A 50 -8.14 -9.17 4.39
N ASN A 51 -9.19 -9.69 3.74
CA ASN A 51 -10.52 -9.81 4.34
C ASN A 51 -10.52 -10.71 5.59
N ARG A 52 -9.71 -11.77 5.57
CA ARG A 52 -9.49 -12.61 6.74
C ARG A 52 -8.76 -11.85 7.86
N ILE A 53 -7.66 -11.17 7.54
CA ILE A 53 -6.92 -10.39 8.54
C ILE A 53 -7.84 -9.35 9.16
N SER A 54 -8.53 -8.55 8.36
CA SER A 54 -9.36 -7.44 8.82
C SER A 54 -10.53 -7.92 9.69
N SER A 55 -11.22 -8.99 9.29
CA SER A 55 -12.34 -9.56 10.07
C SER A 55 -11.91 -10.08 11.44
N VAL A 56 -10.72 -10.69 11.57
CA VAL A 56 -10.21 -11.21 12.85
C VAL A 56 -9.60 -10.11 13.71
N VAL A 57 -8.86 -9.19 13.09
CA VAL A 57 -8.12 -8.14 13.79
C VAL A 57 -9.04 -7.05 14.33
N PHE A 58 -10.07 -6.67 13.58
CA PHE A 58 -11.04 -5.63 13.99
C PHE A 58 -12.31 -6.21 14.63
N SER A 59 -12.28 -7.50 14.99
CA SER A 59 -13.39 -8.19 15.67
C SER A 59 -13.61 -7.67 17.09
N ALA A 60 -14.80 -7.91 17.64
CA ALA A 60 -15.12 -7.52 19.02
C ALA A 60 -14.27 -8.30 20.04
N GLU A 61 -13.95 -9.57 19.73
CA GLU A 61 -13.14 -10.48 20.54
C GLU A 61 -11.67 -10.04 20.64
N ASN A 62 -11.21 -9.27 19.64
CA ASN A 62 -9.86 -8.73 19.62
C ASN A 62 -9.73 -7.35 20.29
N LYS A 63 -10.84 -6.72 20.70
CA LYS A 63 -10.82 -5.44 21.40
C LYS A 63 -10.24 -5.61 22.80
N LYS A 64 -9.44 -4.62 23.20
CA LYS A 64 -8.90 -4.50 24.55
C LYS A 64 -9.82 -3.61 25.39
N PRO A 65 -9.81 -3.75 26.73
CA PRO A 65 -10.50 -2.82 27.62
C PRO A 65 -10.04 -1.37 27.39
N PHE A 66 -10.92 -0.39 27.60
CA PHE A 66 -10.68 1.02 27.24
C PHE A 66 -9.45 1.66 27.91
N TYR A 67 -9.02 1.13 29.05
CA TYR A 67 -7.85 1.60 29.80
C TYR A 67 -6.52 1.01 29.30
N SER A 68 -6.57 0.14 28.29
CA SER A 68 -5.37 -0.47 27.72
C SER A 68 -4.76 0.38 26.60
N ASP A 69 -3.43 0.39 26.50
CA ASP A 69 -2.74 0.99 25.37
C ASP A 69 -3.06 0.25 24.05
N GLY A 70 -3.56 0.99 23.07
CA GLY A 70 -4.11 0.45 21.83
C GLY A 70 -5.46 -0.27 22.02
N LYS A 71 -6.35 -0.07 21.07
CA LYS A 71 -7.70 -0.64 21.07
C LYS A 71 -7.77 -2.12 20.75
N PHE A 72 -6.86 -2.63 19.93
CA PHE A 72 -6.86 -4.02 19.46
C PHE A 72 -5.57 -4.74 19.88
N LYS A 73 -5.65 -6.06 20.08
CA LYS A 73 -4.45 -6.84 20.41
C LYS A 73 -3.56 -6.98 19.17
N ALA A 74 -2.39 -6.33 19.22
CA ALA A 74 -1.34 -6.44 18.22
C ALA A 74 -0.90 -7.89 17.95
N THR A 75 -0.93 -8.75 18.98
CA THR A 75 -0.58 -10.17 18.87
C THR A 75 -1.47 -10.94 17.92
N THR A 76 -2.74 -10.53 17.79
CA THR A 76 -3.67 -11.15 16.84
C THR A 76 -3.31 -10.78 15.41
N LEU A 77 -2.94 -9.52 15.15
CA LEU A 77 -2.43 -9.11 13.84
C LEU A 77 -1.12 -9.82 13.51
N GLU A 78 -0.18 -9.92 14.46
CA GLU A 78 1.07 -10.69 14.29
C GLU A 78 0.79 -12.14 13.90
N LYS A 79 -0.17 -12.79 14.57
CA LYS A 79 -0.58 -14.15 14.29
C LYS A 79 -1.16 -14.29 12.88
N GLU A 80 -2.05 -13.38 12.46
CA GLU A 80 -2.66 -13.47 11.13
C GLU A 80 -1.64 -13.15 10.02
N VAL A 81 -0.72 -12.20 10.20
CA VAL A 81 0.38 -11.97 9.25
C VAL A 81 1.26 -13.22 9.13
N LYS A 82 1.62 -13.86 10.25
CA LYS A 82 2.34 -15.15 10.25
C LYS A 82 1.58 -16.24 9.50
N ASN A 83 0.25 -16.32 9.66
CA ASN A 83 -0.57 -17.27 8.90
C ASN A 83 -0.49 -17.01 7.39
N VAL A 84 -0.52 -15.75 6.96
CA VAL A 84 -0.38 -15.37 5.54
C VAL A 84 1.01 -15.69 4.99
N VAL A 85 2.06 -15.44 5.78
CA VAL A 85 3.45 -15.81 5.41
C VAL A 85 3.58 -17.33 5.25
N ARG A 86 3.01 -18.12 6.17
CA ARG A 86 2.93 -19.59 6.05
C ARG A 86 2.13 -20.04 4.84
N TRP A 87 1.00 -19.41 4.57
CA TRP A 87 0.18 -19.70 3.40
C TRP A 87 0.97 -19.49 2.09
N ALA A 88 1.82 -18.47 2.05
CA ALA A 88 2.71 -18.20 0.92
C ALA A 88 3.93 -19.15 0.83
N GLY A 89 4.05 -20.13 1.73
CA GLY A 89 5.11 -21.15 1.71
C GLY A 89 6.40 -20.76 2.43
N TYR A 90 6.37 -19.73 3.28
CA TYR A 90 7.54 -19.27 4.05
C TYR A 90 7.40 -19.59 5.54
N SER A 91 8.52 -19.67 6.27
CA SER A 91 8.47 -19.81 7.74
C SER A 91 8.24 -18.47 8.45
N ASP A 92 7.67 -18.51 9.66
CA ASP A 92 7.26 -17.31 10.42
C ASP A 92 8.39 -16.28 10.57
N ASP A 93 9.60 -16.74 10.85
CA ASP A 93 10.76 -15.87 11.12
C ASP A 93 11.75 -15.85 9.96
N GLN A 94 11.31 -16.27 8.76
CA GLN A 94 12.14 -16.19 7.57
C GLN A 94 12.34 -14.74 7.18
N LYS A 95 13.59 -14.27 7.24
CA LYS A 95 13.96 -13.06 6.50
C LYS A 95 13.78 -13.37 5.02
N LEU A 96 12.94 -12.61 4.34
CA LEU A 96 12.69 -12.80 2.92
C LEU A 96 13.72 -12.05 2.09
N LEU A 97 14.99 -12.37 2.37
CA LEU A 97 16.14 -11.76 1.73
C LEU A 97 16.08 -12.00 0.23
N ASP A 98 16.10 -10.93 -0.55
CA ASP A 98 16.39 -11.04 -1.97
C ASP A 98 17.86 -10.66 -2.17
N PRO A 99 18.77 -11.64 -2.39
CA PRO A 99 20.20 -11.37 -2.60
C PRO A 99 20.47 -10.57 -3.88
N ASN A 100 19.43 -10.34 -4.71
CA ASN A 100 19.47 -9.51 -5.91
C ASN A 100 18.79 -8.14 -5.74
N ALA A 101 18.15 -7.87 -4.60
CA ALA A 101 17.56 -6.57 -4.34
C ALA A 101 18.64 -5.48 -4.32
N GLY A 102 18.43 -4.41 -5.08
CA GLY A 102 19.39 -3.30 -5.16
C GLY A 102 20.78 -3.69 -5.69
N ARG A 103 20.95 -4.78 -6.47
CA ARG A 103 22.25 -5.09 -7.11
C ARG A 103 22.72 -4.03 -8.11
N ASN A 104 21.85 -3.09 -8.49
CA ASN A 104 22.20 -1.95 -9.33
C ASN A 104 22.51 -0.68 -8.51
N SER A 105 22.50 -0.74 -7.18
CA SER A 105 22.40 0.45 -6.34
C SER A 105 23.73 1.09 -5.93
N LYS A 106 24.88 0.41 -5.99
CA LYS A 106 26.14 1.01 -5.52
C LYS A 106 27.38 0.50 -6.26
N GLY A 107 27.96 1.37 -7.09
CA GLY A 107 29.38 1.38 -7.47
C GLY A 107 29.83 0.29 -8.46
N ASN A 108 30.22 0.75 -9.67
CA ASN A 108 31.15 0.07 -10.59
C ASN A 108 30.87 -1.39 -10.96
N VAL A 109 29.87 -1.65 -11.79
CA VAL A 109 30.02 -2.54 -12.95
C VAL A 109 29.12 -2.00 -14.06
N TYR A 110 29.68 -1.71 -15.24
CA TYR A 110 28.89 -1.61 -16.46
C TYR A 110 28.20 -2.96 -16.64
N VAL A 111 26.92 -3.07 -16.29
CA VAL A 111 26.14 -4.29 -16.53
C VAL A 111 25.74 -4.27 -18.00
N PRO A 112 26.28 -5.16 -18.85
CA PRO A 112 25.89 -5.24 -20.26
C PRO A 112 24.37 -5.43 -20.35
N TYR A 113 23.73 -4.84 -21.37
CA TYR A 113 22.27 -4.89 -21.59
C TYR A 113 21.65 -6.31 -21.47
N ARG A 114 22.44 -7.35 -21.72
CA ARG A 114 22.04 -8.77 -21.63
C ARG A 114 22.04 -9.36 -20.21
N ASP A 115 22.77 -8.75 -19.28
CA ASP A 115 22.88 -9.20 -17.87
C ASP A 115 21.96 -8.39 -16.94
N ILE A 116 21.20 -7.46 -17.52
CA ILE A 116 20.14 -6.76 -16.83
C ILE A 116 18.98 -7.74 -16.67
N LYS A 117 18.70 -8.06 -15.40
CA LYS A 117 17.63 -8.95 -14.94
C LYS A 117 16.36 -8.84 -15.82
N PRO A 118 15.77 -9.97 -16.26
CA PRO A 118 14.36 -9.98 -16.59
C PRO A 118 13.56 -9.62 -15.32
N LEU A 119 12.71 -8.59 -15.40
CA LEU A 119 11.92 -7.96 -14.32
C LEU A 119 11.01 -8.96 -13.56
N THR A 120 11.59 -9.90 -12.80
CA THR A 120 10.89 -11.11 -12.29
C THR A 120 10.76 -11.16 -10.77
N ASN A 121 11.36 -10.22 -10.04
CA ASN A 121 11.20 -10.02 -8.59
C ASN A 121 10.86 -8.55 -8.33
N SER A 122 9.73 -8.28 -7.70
CA SER A 122 9.39 -6.95 -7.20
C SER A 122 10.03 -6.72 -5.86
N ASP A 123 10.82 -5.66 -5.77
CA ASP A 123 11.21 -5.13 -4.48
C ASP A 123 9.99 -4.52 -3.80
N SER A 124 10.00 -4.55 -2.48
CA SER A 124 8.87 -4.06 -1.70
C SER A 124 9.34 -3.55 -0.36
N PHE A 125 8.80 -2.41 0.03
CA PHE A 125 9.00 -1.82 1.34
C PHE A 125 7.69 -1.31 1.88
N VAL A 126 7.64 -1.02 3.17
CA VAL A 126 6.50 -0.35 3.79
C VAL A 126 7.00 0.86 4.56
N CYS A 127 6.16 1.87 4.69
CA CYS A 127 6.47 3.06 5.48
C CYS A 127 5.97 2.91 6.91
N SER A 128 6.73 3.46 7.84
CA SER A 128 6.40 3.61 9.25
C SER A 128 7.12 4.84 9.78
N MET A 129 6.88 5.22 11.02
CA MET A 129 7.66 6.26 11.69
C MET A 129 8.25 5.72 12.99
N THR A 130 9.32 6.36 13.46
CA THR A 130 9.75 6.14 14.85
C THR A 130 8.86 6.97 15.76
N GLY A 131 8.51 6.47 16.94
CA GLY A 131 7.68 7.20 17.91
C GLY A 131 8.32 8.49 18.45
N ILE A 132 9.61 8.74 18.15
CA ILE A 132 10.37 9.91 18.60
C ILE A 132 10.71 10.90 17.48
N ASN A 133 10.71 10.44 16.21
CA ASN A 133 10.97 11.27 15.04
C ASN A 133 9.87 11.02 14.00
N LEU A 134 8.97 12.00 13.90
CA LEU A 134 7.84 12.03 12.99
C LEU A 134 8.11 12.87 11.73
N GLN A 135 9.35 13.36 11.54
CA GLN A 135 9.71 14.20 10.39
C GLN A 135 10.22 13.40 9.19
N SER A 136 10.62 12.15 9.41
CA SER A 136 11.15 11.27 8.36
C SER A 136 10.60 9.86 8.52
N PRO A 137 10.07 9.26 7.44
CA PRO A 137 9.59 7.90 7.49
C PRO A 137 10.76 6.93 7.52
N GLN A 138 10.52 5.76 8.10
CA GLN A 138 11.38 4.60 8.04
C GLN A 138 10.83 3.63 6.99
N ARG A 139 11.64 3.36 5.97
CA ARG A 139 11.33 2.40 4.90
C ARG A 139 11.76 1.01 5.33
N PHE A 140 10.82 0.20 5.80
CA PHE A 140 11.07 -1.21 6.10
C PHE A 140 11.14 -2.01 4.81
N ARG A 141 12.36 -2.17 4.28
CA ARG A 141 12.66 -3.00 3.12
C ARG A 141 12.36 -4.47 3.43
N THR A 142 11.27 -4.99 2.89
CA THR A 142 10.80 -6.36 3.17
C THR A 142 11.73 -7.42 2.56
N TYR A 143 12.66 -7.02 1.69
CA TYR A 143 13.78 -7.81 1.16
C TYR A 143 15.02 -7.84 2.05
N GLN A 144 15.05 -7.10 3.16
CA GLN A 144 16.20 -7.06 4.07
C GLN A 144 15.82 -7.50 5.49
N GLY A 145 14.52 -7.62 5.78
CA GLY A 145 14.00 -7.85 7.13
C GLY A 145 12.92 -8.93 7.21
N LEU A 146 12.24 -8.95 8.35
CA LEU A 146 11.13 -9.84 8.64
C LEU A 146 9.81 -9.20 8.19
N PRO A 147 9.02 -9.84 7.30
CA PRO A 147 7.74 -9.32 6.87
C PRO A 147 6.78 -9.02 8.03
N ASN A 148 6.82 -9.83 9.09
CA ASN A 148 5.97 -9.63 10.27
C ASN A 148 6.31 -8.33 11.03
N GLN A 149 7.60 -8.00 11.15
CA GLN A 149 8.02 -6.75 11.80
C GLN A 149 7.65 -5.54 10.94
N ALA A 150 7.87 -5.63 9.62
CA ALA A 150 7.46 -4.60 8.68
C ALA A 150 5.94 -4.37 8.71
N ALA A 151 5.17 -5.45 8.64
CA ALA A 151 3.70 -5.44 8.74
C ALA A 151 3.22 -4.82 10.06
N ARG A 152 3.88 -5.12 11.18
CA ARG A 152 3.51 -4.53 12.47
C ARG A 152 3.92 -3.09 12.64
N ALA A 153 5.08 -2.69 12.14
CA ALA A 153 5.53 -1.30 12.20
C ALA A 153 4.62 -0.41 11.37
N THR A 154 4.30 -0.82 10.12
CA THR A 154 3.45 -0.02 9.24
C THR A 154 2.01 0.08 9.74
N THR A 155 1.49 -0.93 10.45
CA THR A 155 0.10 -0.93 10.97
C THR A 155 -0.03 -0.52 12.44
N ALA A 156 1.04 -0.03 13.07
CA ALA A 156 1.02 0.40 14.47
C ALA A 156 0.36 1.78 14.61
N ALA A 157 -0.87 1.90 14.11
CA ALA A 157 -1.68 3.11 14.08
C ALA A 157 -1.93 3.59 15.51
N PRO A 158 -1.56 4.83 15.87
CA PRO A 158 -1.89 5.41 17.16
C PRO A 158 -3.38 5.23 17.48
N THR A 159 -3.72 5.00 18.74
CA THR A 159 -5.07 4.63 19.23
C THR A 159 -5.55 3.20 18.88
N PHE A 160 -5.21 2.65 17.71
CA PHE A 160 -5.63 1.29 17.30
C PHE A 160 -4.73 0.20 17.85
N PHE A 161 -3.42 0.38 17.71
CA PHE A 161 -2.42 -0.60 18.10
C PHE A 161 -1.33 0.07 18.92
N LYS A 162 -0.79 -0.70 19.88
CA LYS A 162 0.46 -0.31 20.55
C LYS A 162 1.60 -0.20 19.53
N ALA A 163 2.50 0.73 19.78
CA ALA A 163 3.76 0.83 19.06
C ALA A 163 4.55 -0.49 19.14
N ILE A 164 5.35 -0.79 18.11
CA ILE A 164 6.21 -1.98 18.10
C ILE A 164 7.65 -1.58 18.41
N LYS A 165 8.24 -2.24 19.41
CA LYS A 165 9.67 -2.14 19.68
C LYS A 165 10.44 -3.10 18.78
N ILE A 166 11.28 -2.59 17.89
CA ILE A 166 12.18 -3.41 17.08
C ILE A 166 13.60 -3.15 17.56
N VAL A 167 14.18 -4.16 18.21
CA VAL A 167 15.50 -4.09 18.83
C VAL A 167 16.58 -4.47 17.81
N GLY A 168 17.60 -3.63 17.68
CA GLY A 168 18.76 -3.88 16.84
C GLY A 168 19.88 -4.63 17.56
N PRO A 169 21.01 -4.89 16.86
CA PRO A 169 22.23 -5.40 17.50
C PRO A 169 22.64 -4.52 18.68
N GLY A 170 22.87 -5.12 19.84
CA GLY A 170 23.20 -4.40 21.08
C GLY A 170 22.03 -4.19 22.04
N GLY A 171 20.82 -4.65 21.72
CA GLY A 171 19.70 -4.68 22.68
C GLY A 171 18.89 -3.39 22.77
N PHE A 172 19.22 -2.38 21.96
CA PHE A 172 18.49 -1.12 21.88
C PHE A 172 17.83 -0.93 20.52
N GLY A 173 16.70 -0.23 20.49
CA GLY A 173 16.00 0.13 19.27
C GLY A 173 14.77 1.01 19.55
N PRO A 174 14.36 1.83 18.58
CA PRO A 174 13.21 2.72 18.77
C PRO A 174 11.90 1.94 18.74
N ASP A 175 10.86 2.59 19.24
CA ASP A 175 9.48 2.18 18.99
C ASP A 175 9.03 2.72 17.63
N TYR A 176 8.26 1.93 16.92
CA TYR A 176 7.72 2.27 15.61
C TYR A 176 6.19 2.36 15.65
N VAL A 177 5.67 3.31 14.91
CA VAL A 177 4.24 3.61 14.74
C VAL A 177 3.91 3.70 13.24
N ASP A 178 2.63 3.67 12.92
CA ASP A 178 2.13 3.88 11.55
C ASP A 178 2.62 5.22 10.98
N ALA A 179 2.88 5.23 9.68
CA ALA A 179 3.23 6.40 8.90
C ALA A 179 2.00 7.18 8.39
N GLY A 180 0.79 6.79 8.79
CA GLY A 180 -0.47 7.41 8.39
C GLY A 180 -0.51 8.93 8.58
N LEU A 181 0.18 9.46 9.59
CA LEU A 181 0.36 10.90 9.73
C LEU A 181 1.55 11.39 8.90
N GLY A 182 1.29 12.09 7.80
CA GLY A 182 2.29 12.79 6.98
C GLY A 182 3.00 11.95 5.92
N PHE A 183 2.86 10.62 5.95
CA PHE A 183 3.49 9.70 4.99
C PHE A 183 2.53 8.60 4.52
N ASN A 184 1.24 8.91 4.51
CA ASN A 184 0.21 7.96 4.15
C ASN A 184 0.15 7.66 2.65
N ASN A 185 0.46 8.65 1.81
CA ASN A 185 0.69 8.45 0.39
C ASN A 185 2.21 8.28 0.14
N PRO A 186 2.73 7.04 0.01
CA PRO A 186 4.17 6.81 0.02
C PRO A 186 4.84 7.09 -1.33
N THR A 187 4.22 7.88 -2.23
CA THR A 187 4.75 8.06 -3.59
C THR A 187 6.07 8.82 -3.63
N LYS A 188 6.31 9.77 -2.70
CA LYS A 188 7.61 10.43 -2.60
C LYS A 188 8.69 9.43 -2.19
N GLU A 189 8.37 8.56 -1.24
CA GLU A 189 9.24 7.52 -0.71
C GLU A 189 9.55 6.47 -1.77
N VAL A 190 8.56 6.10 -2.58
CA VAL A 190 8.72 5.17 -3.70
C VAL A 190 9.64 5.76 -4.76
N ARG A 191 9.44 7.03 -5.13
CA ARG A 191 10.33 7.74 -6.07
C ARG A 191 11.77 7.77 -5.56
N ASP A 192 11.97 8.10 -4.30
CA ASP A 192 13.29 8.25 -3.71
C ASP A 192 13.98 6.89 -3.53
N GLU A 193 13.24 5.86 -3.09
CA GLU A 193 13.72 4.47 -3.02
C GLU A 193 14.07 3.94 -4.42
N ALA A 194 13.27 4.27 -5.43
CA ALA A 194 13.58 3.92 -6.81
C ALA A 194 14.88 4.54 -7.32
N LYS A 195 15.12 5.82 -7.01
CA LYS A 195 16.39 6.51 -7.33
C LYS A 195 17.58 5.81 -6.69
N GLU A 196 17.44 5.36 -5.44
CA GLU A 196 18.46 4.57 -4.73
C GLU A 196 18.66 3.18 -5.35
N LEU A 197 17.58 2.47 -5.67
CA LEU A 197 17.63 1.07 -6.10
C LEU A 197 18.08 0.91 -7.55
N PHE A 198 17.58 1.75 -8.44
CA PHE A 198 17.65 1.56 -9.89
C PHE A 198 18.55 2.56 -10.62
N SER A 199 19.27 3.39 -9.87
CA SER A 199 20.04 4.55 -10.35
C SER A 199 19.17 5.69 -10.88
N SER A 200 19.60 6.93 -10.65
CA SER A 200 18.90 8.16 -11.07
C SER A 200 18.72 8.33 -12.59
N ASN A 201 19.44 7.54 -13.39
CA ASN A 201 19.42 7.63 -14.85
C ASN A 201 18.31 6.80 -15.50
N ARG A 202 17.54 6.02 -14.73
CA ARG A 202 16.41 5.24 -15.28
C ARG A 202 15.13 6.06 -15.26
N CYS A 203 14.43 6.02 -16.39
CA CYS A 203 13.10 6.62 -16.51
C CYS A 203 12.05 5.72 -15.86
N ILE A 204 11.01 6.35 -15.33
CA ILE A 204 9.84 5.65 -14.79
C ILE A 204 8.89 5.37 -15.96
N GLY A 205 8.61 4.09 -16.24
CA GLY A 205 7.66 3.72 -17.30
C GLY A 205 6.21 3.83 -16.87
N VAL A 206 5.94 3.55 -15.60
CA VAL A 206 4.64 3.79 -14.98
C VAL A 206 4.78 3.99 -13.48
N PHE A 207 4.01 4.91 -12.93
CA PHE A 207 3.89 5.17 -11.51
C PHE A 207 2.42 5.18 -11.12
N LEU A 208 1.96 4.07 -10.56
CA LEU A 208 0.59 3.88 -10.14
C LEU A 208 0.45 4.12 -8.63
N SER A 209 -0.44 5.01 -8.23
CA SER A 209 -0.84 5.24 -6.83
C SER A 209 -2.32 4.96 -6.65
N ILE A 210 -2.68 4.24 -5.58
CA ILE A 210 -4.06 3.96 -5.19
C ILE A 210 -4.33 4.52 -3.79
N GLY A 211 -5.28 5.44 -3.72
CA GLY A 211 -5.85 5.96 -2.48
C GLY A 211 -6.99 5.08 -1.96
N MET A 212 -7.33 5.25 -0.67
CA MET A 212 -8.38 4.50 0.03
C MET A 212 -9.75 5.21 -0.01
N GLY A 213 -9.92 6.16 -0.93
CA GLY A 213 -11.11 6.99 -1.05
C GLY A 213 -10.94 8.36 -0.41
N HIS A 214 -11.72 9.32 -0.87
CA HIS A 214 -11.86 10.64 -0.27
C HIS A 214 -13.07 10.61 0.66
N PRO A 215 -12.96 11.03 1.92
CA PRO A 215 -14.03 10.83 2.90
C PRO A 215 -15.11 11.95 2.81
N GLY A 216 -15.11 12.73 1.72
CA GLY A 216 -16.09 13.77 1.41
C GLY A 216 -15.55 15.20 1.56
N PRO A 217 -16.10 16.20 0.83
CA PRO A 217 -15.60 17.57 0.85
C PRO A 217 -15.62 18.18 2.26
N SER A 218 -14.56 18.91 2.61
CA SER A 218 -14.27 19.45 3.96
C SER A 218 -15.42 20.27 4.58
N GLY A 219 -16.32 20.82 3.75
CA GLY A 219 -17.49 21.61 4.19
C GLY A 219 -18.73 20.80 4.59
N PHE A 220 -18.77 19.49 4.33
CA PHE A 220 -19.94 18.63 4.60
C PHE A 220 -19.80 17.74 5.84
N TRP A 221 -18.67 17.80 6.55
CA TRP A 221 -18.48 17.22 7.88
C TRP A 221 -19.21 18.01 8.97
N GLN A 222 -20.49 18.33 8.73
CA GLN A 222 -21.40 18.60 9.82
C GLN A 222 -21.93 17.23 10.26
N PRO A 223 -21.73 16.81 11.52
CA PRO A 223 -22.15 15.48 11.97
C PRO A 223 -23.67 15.35 11.86
N LYS A 224 -24.14 14.78 10.75
CA LYS A 224 -25.56 14.54 10.45
C LYS A 224 -25.93 13.11 10.85
N GLY A 225 -25.57 12.71 12.07
CA GLY A 225 -25.96 11.39 12.60
C GLY A 225 -24.96 10.77 13.58
N ILE A 226 -24.69 9.48 13.42
CA ILE A 226 -23.76 8.63 14.22
C ILE A 226 -22.33 9.18 14.29
N GLU A 227 -21.95 10.12 13.43
CA GLU A 227 -20.69 10.89 13.51
C GLU A 227 -20.58 11.75 14.78
N LYS A 228 -21.68 11.99 15.53
CA LYS A 228 -21.63 12.62 16.86
C LYS A 228 -20.82 11.82 17.89
N VAL A 229 -20.50 10.56 17.60
CA VAL A 229 -19.77 9.65 18.51
C VAL A 229 -18.26 9.65 18.24
N LEU A 230 -17.80 10.26 17.14
CA LEU A 230 -16.37 10.34 16.83
C LEU A 230 -15.72 11.51 17.58
N PRO A 231 -14.57 11.30 18.24
CA PRO A 231 -13.81 12.40 18.83
C PRO A 231 -13.40 13.40 17.74
N LEU A 232 -13.62 14.70 17.97
CA LEU A 232 -13.25 15.78 17.04
C LEU A 232 -11.77 15.72 16.62
N GLU A 233 -10.89 15.32 17.53
CA GLU A 233 -9.47 15.14 17.25
C GLU A 233 -9.21 14.09 16.16
N LEU A 234 -9.99 13.01 16.12
CA LEU A 234 -9.85 11.99 15.08
C LEU A 234 -10.33 12.49 13.71
N ILE A 235 -11.41 13.28 13.69
CA ILE A 235 -11.88 13.92 12.45
C ILE A 235 -10.79 14.84 11.90
N ARG A 236 -10.12 15.62 12.76
CA ARG A 236 -9.01 16.49 12.36
C ARG A 236 -7.82 15.69 11.82
N VAL A 237 -7.45 14.60 12.50
CA VAL A 237 -6.41 13.69 12.02
C VAL A 237 -6.75 13.15 10.63
N LEU A 238 -7.95 12.63 10.42
CA LEU A 238 -8.40 12.10 9.13
C LEU A 238 -8.40 13.14 8.02
N GLN A 239 -8.85 14.36 8.32
CA GLN A 239 -8.80 15.49 7.40
C GLN A 239 -7.35 15.81 7.02
N HIS A 240 -6.45 15.89 8.00
CA HIS A 240 -5.03 16.13 7.74
C HIS A 240 -4.41 15.04 6.85
N ILE A 241 -4.70 13.76 7.13
CA ILE A 241 -4.20 12.64 6.32
C ILE A 241 -4.71 12.74 4.88
N THR A 242 -6.00 13.07 4.70
CA THR A 242 -6.59 13.19 3.37
C THR A 242 -5.95 14.35 2.60
N THR A 243 -5.89 15.54 3.19
CA THR A 243 -5.28 16.72 2.56
C THR A 243 -3.81 16.49 2.21
N ASP A 244 -3.05 15.82 3.09
CA ASP A 244 -1.66 15.47 2.84
C ASP A 244 -1.52 14.50 1.65
N CYS A 245 -2.34 13.45 1.58
CA CYS A 245 -2.34 12.52 0.46
C CYS A 245 -2.62 13.19 -0.89
N GLU A 246 -3.58 14.10 -0.93
CA GLU A 246 -3.92 14.87 -2.13
C GLU A 246 -2.80 15.83 -2.52
N SER A 247 -2.22 16.55 -1.56
CA SER A 247 -1.08 17.42 -1.81
C SER A 247 0.10 16.65 -2.41
N VAL A 248 0.42 15.47 -1.85
CA VAL A 248 1.45 14.58 -2.39
C VAL A 248 1.10 14.11 -3.81
N ALA A 249 -0.16 13.74 -4.06
CA ALA A 249 -0.59 13.33 -5.39
C ALA A 249 -0.46 14.45 -6.42
N ASP A 250 -0.84 15.68 -6.07
CA ASP A 250 -0.71 16.87 -6.91
C ASP A 250 0.75 17.20 -7.23
N GLU A 251 1.64 17.08 -6.25
CA GLU A 251 3.08 17.26 -6.46
C GLU A 251 3.64 16.24 -7.46
N LEU A 252 3.30 14.96 -7.31
CA LEU A 252 3.75 13.90 -8.22
C LEU A 252 3.11 14.05 -9.61
N ALA A 253 1.86 14.51 -9.68
CA ALA A 253 1.20 14.83 -10.95
C ALA A 253 1.88 16.00 -11.67
N LYS A 254 2.38 17.02 -10.94
CA LYS A 254 3.19 18.10 -11.52
C LYS A 254 4.55 17.60 -12.00
N GLU A 255 5.19 16.70 -11.25
CA GLU A 255 6.51 16.15 -11.59
C GLU A 255 6.45 15.19 -12.80
N TYR A 256 5.43 14.34 -12.89
CA TYR A 256 5.37 13.22 -13.86
C TYR A 256 4.15 13.22 -14.79
N GLY A 257 3.21 14.15 -14.62
CA GLY A 257 1.97 14.20 -15.42
C GLY A 257 2.21 14.56 -16.88
N GLY A 258 3.24 15.37 -17.16
CA GLY A 258 3.62 15.74 -18.53
C GLY A 258 4.10 14.54 -19.36
N ASP A 259 4.76 13.57 -18.72
CA ASP A 259 5.23 12.34 -19.35
C ASP A 259 4.11 11.29 -19.51
N GLY A 260 2.97 11.51 -18.86
CA GLY A 260 1.83 10.61 -18.90
C GLY A 260 2.09 9.24 -18.26
N VAL A 261 3.02 9.18 -17.30
CA VAL A 261 3.44 7.95 -16.62
C VAL A 261 2.89 7.83 -15.19
N TYR A 262 2.43 8.93 -14.59
CA TYR A 262 1.84 8.93 -13.24
C TYR A 262 0.31 8.83 -13.29
N PHE A 263 -0.22 7.89 -12.50
CA PHE A 263 -1.65 7.61 -12.40
C PHE A 263 -2.04 7.50 -10.93
N TRP A 264 -2.97 8.35 -10.49
CA TRP A 264 -3.52 8.31 -9.14
C TRP A 264 -5.00 7.96 -9.21
N PHE A 265 -5.37 6.82 -8.61
CA PHE A 265 -6.76 6.38 -8.49
C PHE A 265 -7.21 6.56 -7.05
N ASN A 266 -8.27 7.35 -6.86
CA ASN A 266 -8.87 7.58 -5.56
C ASN A 266 -10.39 7.68 -5.72
N VAL A 267 -11.15 6.93 -4.92
CA VAL A 267 -12.63 6.95 -4.99
C VAL A 267 -13.13 8.23 -4.34
N LEU A 268 -13.56 9.22 -5.15
CA LEU A 268 -13.89 10.57 -4.67
C LEU A 268 -15.21 10.69 -3.90
N HIS A 269 -16.17 9.80 -4.17
CA HIS A 269 -17.52 9.84 -3.59
C HIS A 269 -17.97 8.46 -3.15
N GLY A 270 -18.66 8.37 -2.01
CA GLY A 270 -19.20 7.12 -1.46
C GLY A 270 -18.24 6.27 -0.62
N ALA A 271 -17.01 6.74 -0.40
CA ALA A 271 -16.17 6.28 0.72
C ALA A 271 -16.42 7.14 1.99
N GLU A 272 -17.35 8.08 1.93
CA GLU A 272 -17.72 8.97 3.03
C GLU A 272 -18.20 8.16 4.23
N GLY A 273 -17.54 8.33 5.38
CA GLY A 273 -17.93 7.67 6.62
C GLY A 273 -17.73 6.14 6.65
N VAL A 274 -16.87 5.57 5.79
CA VAL A 274 -16.40 4.17 5.93
C VAL A 274 -15.03 4.15 6.61
N TYR A 275 -14.99 3.64 7.82
CA TYR A 275 -13.80 3.63 8.66
C TYR A 275 -13.08 2.26 8.68
N LEU A 276 -11.79 2.25 9.06
CA LEU A 276 -10.90 1.09 8.97
C LEU A 276 -11.44 -0.18 9.67
N ASP A 277 -12.23 -0.02 10.74
CA ASP A 277 -12.82 -1.12 11.51
C ASP A 277 -14.29 -1.42 11.16
N GLU A 278 -14.87 -0.74 10.17
CA GLU A 278 -16.23 -0.97 9.65
C GLU A 278 -16.24 -1.96 8.48
N TRP A 279 -15.65 -3.14 8.67
CA TRP A 279 -15.62 -4.22 7.66
C TRP A 279 -17.01 -4.60 7.11
N LYS A 280 -18.08 -4.28 7.83
CA LYS A 280 -19.48 -4.52 7.42
C LYS A 280 -19.98 -3.62 6.31
N LYS A 281 -19.33 -2.47 6.09
CA LYS A 281 -19.62 -1.59 4.94
C LYS A 281 -18.81 -1.98 3.70
N MET A 282 -18.14 -3.13 3.70
CA MET A 282 -17.37 -3.58 2.54
C MET A 282 -18.22 -3.67 1.27
N SER A 283 -19.48 -4.08 1.39
CA SER A 283 -20.41 -4.11 0.24
C SER A 283 -20.66 -2.71 -0.36
N GLU A 284 -20.72 -1.68 0.48
CA GLU A 284 -20.87 -0.28 0.03
C GLU A 284 -19.57 0.19 -0.66
N VAL A 285 -18.42 -0.05 -0.03
CA VAL A 285 -17.09 0.24 -0.62
C VAL A 285 -16.94 -0.43 -1.98
N MET A 286 -17.34 -1.70 -2.09
CA MET A 286 -17.30 -2.44 -3.35
C MET A 286 -18.22 -1.83 -4.40
N ALA A 287 -19.44 -1.42 -4.02
CA ALA A 287 -20.39 -0.79 -4.94
C ALA A 287 -19.86 0.56 -5.46
N HIS A 288 -19.33 1.40 -4.58
CA HIS A 288 -18.76 2.69 -4.95
C HIS A 288 -17.48 2.55 -5.79
N THR A 289 -16.59 1.63 -5.41
CA THR A 289 -15.40 1.30 -6.20
C THR A 289 -15.78 0.78 -7.59
N ALA A 290 -16.76 -0.11 -7.68
CA ALA A 290 -17.24 -0.63 -8.96
C ALA A 290 -17.86 0.47 -9.83
N SER A 291 -18.58 1.42 -9.22
CA SER A 291 -19.12 2.60 -9.93
C SER A 291 -18.00 3.49 -10.46
N TYR A 292 -17.02 3.82 -9.62
CA TYR A 292 -15.84 4.60 -9.99
C TYR A 292 -15.10 3.96 -11.16
N LEU A 293 -14.82 2.66 -11.10
CA LEU A 293 -14.10 1.92 -12.15
C LEU A 293 -14.88 1.82 -13.49
N ARG A 294 -16.20 1.98 -13.47
CA ARG A 294 -17.05 2.06 -14.69
C ARG A 294 -17.09 3.47 -15.27
N GLY A 295 -16.67 4.49 -14.54
CA GLY A 295 -16.57 5.85 -15.04
C GLY A 295 -15.63 5.92 -16.24
N LEU A 296 -16.00 6.73 -17.24
CA LEU A 296 -15.24 6.86 -18.50
C LEU A 296 -13.79 7.25 -18.22
N GLU A 297 -13.57 8.25 -17.37
CA GLU A 297 -12.24 8.74 -17.02
C GLU A 297 -11.37 7.66 -16.37
N ALA A 298 -11.85 7.03 -15.29
CA ALA A 298 -11.12 5.96 -14.62
C ALA A 298 -10.84 4.80 -15.57
N SER A 299 -11.81 4.42 -16.40
CA SER A 299 -11.63 3.37 -17.39
C SER A 299 -10.54 3.73 -18.41
N THR A 300 -10.56 4.93 -18.98
CA THR A 300 -9.53 5.38 -19.93
C THR A 300 -8.15 5.42 -19.29
N GLN A 301 -8.04 5.88 -18.04
CA GLN A 301 -6.76 5.89 -17.32
C GLN A 301 -6.24 4.47 -17.07
N ILE A 302 -7.10 3.50 -16.75
CA ILE A 302 -6.67 2.10 -16.59
C ILE A 302 -6.15 1.53 -17.92
N ASP A 303 -6.78 1.86 -19.05
CA ASP A 303 -6.28 1.41 -20.37
C ASP A 303 -4.92 2.02 -20.68
N ARG A 304 -4.68 3.28 -20.31
CA ARG A 304 -3.36 3.91 -20.40
C ARG A 304 -2.32 3.23 -19.51
N VAL A 305 -2.69 2.84 -18.29
CA VAL A 305 -1.81 2.05 -17.41
C VAL A 305 -1.47 0.71 -18.04
N VAL A 306 -2.45 0.01 -18.64
CA VAL A 306 -2.23 -1.27 -19.33
C VAL A 306 -1.26 -1.09 -20.49
N ALA A 307 -1.45 -0.08 -21.34
CA ALA A 307 -0.53 0.22 -22.43
C ALA A 307 0.88 0.56 -21.91
N CYS A 308 0.98 1.36 -20.83
CA CYS A 308 2.26 1.65 -20.19
C CYS A 308 2.89 0.42 -19.55
N LEU A 309 2.15 -0.63 -19.20
CA LEU A 309 2.67 -1.87 -18.63
C LEU A 309 3.00 -2.94 -19.68
N ASP A 310 2.61 -2.73 -20.94
CA ASP A 310 2.86 -3.68 -22.02
C ASP A 310 4.23 -3.43 -22.68
N PRO A 311 5.18 -4.39 -22.61
CA PRO A 311 6.48 -4.25 -23.24
C PRO A 311 6.43 -4.04 -24.76
N SER A 312 5.40 -4.57 -25.44
CA SER A 312 5.26 -4.47 -26.90
C SER A 312 4.79 -3.09 -27.35
N GLU A 313 3.91 -2.44 -26.58
CA GLU A 313 3.44 -1.07 -26.82
C GLU A 313 4.52 -0.03 -26.47
N ARG A 314 5.35 -0.29 -25.45
CA ARG A 314 6.53 0.53 -25.19
C ARG A 314 7.50 0.56 -26.38
N ALA A 315 7.58 -0.54 -27.12
CA ALA A 315 8.42 -0.67 -28.31
C ALA A 315 7.91 0.12 -29.52
N SER A 316 6.60 0.12 -29.74
CA SER A 316 5.96 0.77 -30.90
C SER A 316 5.93 2.30 -30.78
N GLN A 317 5.81 2.85 -29.56
CA GLN A 317 5.71 4.30 -29.32
C GLN A 317 7.05 5.06 -29.40
N GLY A 318 8.13 4.41 -29.86
CA GLY A 318 9.46 5.04 -29.89
C GLY A 318 10.03 5.35 -28.49
N ARG A 319 9.42 4.84 -27.41
CA ARG A 319 9.96 4.89 -26.04
C ARG A 319 11.15 3.94 -25.85
N ILE A 320 11.48 3.12 -26.86
CA ILE A 320 12.79 2.47 -26.93
C ILE A 320 13.82 3.50 -27.40
N GLY A 321 14.36 4.22 -26.42
CA GLY A 321 15.37 5.24 -26.61
C GLY A 321 16.24 5.40 -25.37
N ARG A 322 16.90 4.30 -24.97
CA ARG A 322 17.75 4.13 -23.76
C ARG A 322 16.95 4.11 -22.45
N TYR A 323 17.41 3.25 -21.53
CA TYR A 323 16.95 3.05 -20.16
C TYR A 323 15.79 2.07 -19.95
N LEU A 324 16.00 1.15 -19.00
CA LEU A 324 14.99 0.20 -18.53
C LEU A 324 13.94 0.98 -17.77
N GLU A 325 12.73 1.00 -18.31
CA GLU A 325 11.59 1.64 -17.67
C GLU A 325 11.14 0.84 -16.45
N THR A 326 11.20 1.45 -15.27
CA THR A 326 10.73 0.84 -14.02
C THR A 326 9.27 1.17 -13.74
N SER A 327 8.54 0.22 -13.19
CA SER A 327 7.11 0.34 -12.88
C SER A 327 6.87 0.34 -11.38
N PHE A 328 6.13 1.31 -10.84
CA PHE A 328 5.93 1.45 -9.40
C PHE A 328 4.47 1.42 -8.97
N PHE A 329 4.23 0.89 -7.76
CA PHE A 329 2.89 0.78 -7.19
C PHE A 329 2.84 1.18 -5.71
N ALA A 330 2.00 2.15 -5.37
CA ALA A 330 1.86 2.72 -4.01
C ALA A 330 0.42 2.62 -3.48
N PHE A 331 0.26 2.26 -2.20
CA PHE A 331 -1.04 2.20 -1.50
C PHE A 331 -1.10 3.14 -0.28
N SER A 332 -2.19 3.90 -0.17
CA SER A 332 -2.53 4.75 0.99
C SER A 332 -3.67 4.15 1.85
N SER A 333 -3.91 4.63 3.08
CA SER A 333 -4.99 4.18 3.98
C SER A 333 -5.68 5.31 4.78
N LEU A 334 -6.88 5.11 5.35
CA LEU A 334 -7.52 6.08 6.26
C LEU A 334 -7.76 5.43 7.63
N GLU A 335 -7.24 6.02 8.72
CA GLU A 335 -7.43 5.52 10.09
C GLU A 335 -8.79 5.96 10.66
N GLY A 336 -9.68 5.03 11.06
CA GLY A 336 -11.05 5.38 11.47
C GLY A 336 -11.64 4.54 12.60
N HIS A 337 -12.52 5.13 13.43
CA HIS A 337 -13.17 4.53 14.61
C HIS A 337 -14.51 3.82 14.29
N PRO A 338 -15.00 2.86 15.11
CA PRO A 338 -16.10 1.97 14.81
C PRO A 338 -17.43 2.53 15.29
N SER A 339 -18.45 2.22 14.49
CA SER A 339 -19.83 2.16 14.93
C SER A 339 -20.07 0.94 15.85
N GLN A 340 -20.89 1.17 16.87
CA GLN A 340 -21.44 0.12 17.73
C GLN A 340 -22.50 -0.61 16.92
N ASP A 341 -22.23 -1.82 16.44
CA ASP A 341 -23.21 -2.92 16.52
C ASP A 341 -22.66 -4.18 15.86
N GLY A 342 -22.71 -5.29 16.61
CA GLY A 342 -22.32 -6.64 16.23
C GLY A 342 -23.44 -7.35 15.48
N ARG A 343 -23.09 -8.01 14.35
CA ARG A 343 -23.85 -8.99 13.54
C ARG A 343 -23.18 -9.16 12.17
N LEU A 344 -22.88 -10.42 11.85
CA LEU A 344 -22.26 -10.93 10.63
C LEU A 344 -23.26 -10.97 9.47
N PHE A 345 -22.79 -10.81 8.22
CA PHE A 345 -23.21 -11.63 7.07
C PHE A 345 -22.09 -11.68 6.00
N CYS A 346 -21.76 -12.88 5.51
CA CYS A 346 -20.88 -13.11 4.35
C CYS A 346 -21.63 -12.86 3.05
N ALA A 347 -20.96 -12.29 2.04
CA ALA A 347 -21.34 -12.48 0.64
C ALA A 347 -20.09 -12.46 -0.25
N SER A 348 -20.11 -13.41 -1.19
CA SER A 348 -19.11 -13.92 -2.12
C SER A 348 -18.58 -12.95 -3.17
#